data_AF-A0ABD3FTE6-F1
#
_entry.id   AF-A0ABD3FTE6-F1
#
_cell.length_a   1.000
_cell.length_b   1.000
_cell.length_c   1.000
_cell.angle_alpha   90.00
_cell.angle_beta   90.00
_cell.angle_gamma   90.00
#
_symmetry.space_group_name_H-M   'P 1'
#
loop_
_entity.id
_entity.type
_entity.pdbx_description
1 polymer ?
#
loop_
_entity_poly.entity_id
_entity_poly.type
_entity_poly.pdbx_seq_one_letter_code
_entity_poly.pdbx_strand_id
1 'polypeptide(L)'
;MERCENVQLTSLSGLVRVSNCLDTRLNVYTLSPIIVSGENVGVILGPYNTKYSGLKQQLAMVPFLCNPESQGCWNKFLDVDTDKDSMADTDKPPVSLQVPETFRDVCIPVKPAAGTGPAERPFPIPPEYMAAVRKQYETVESLRQLVTSDEFDLTKKRTMEVVIQLKFKEWLSSTSNVRQILDLVHLDRDPASKEP
;
A
#
# COMPACT_ATOMS: atom_id res chain seq x y z
N MET A 1 14.27 9.77 2.89
CA MET A 1 14.61 8.54 2.13
C MET A 1 15.60 8.93 1.06
N GLU A 2 16.67 8.16 0.92
CA GLU A 2 17.77 8.48 0.02
C GLU A 2 18.33 7.21 -0.60
N ARG A 3 18.54 7.19 -1.92
CA ARG A 3 19.15 6.05 -2.65
C ARG A 3 18.39 4.74 -2.45
N CYS A 4 17.07 4.80 -2.47
CA CYS A 4 16.20 3.63 -2.35
C CYS A 4 15.71 3.16 -3.71
N GLU A 5 15.64 1.85 -3.90
CA GLU A 5 15.19 1.21 -5.14
C GLU A 5 14.12 0.17 -4.83
N ASN A 6 13.01 0.21 -5.56
CA ASN A 6 11.90 -0.74 -5.44
C ASN A 6 11.36 -0.88 -4.00
N VAL A 7 11.25 0.26 -3.29
CA VAL A 7 10.76 0.32 -1.91
C VAL A 7 9.30 0.73 -1.86
N GLN A 8 8.54 0.19 -0.91
CA GLN A 8 7.21 0.69 -0.55
C GLN A 8 7.23 1.15 0.90
N LEU A 9 6.92 2.43 1.13
CA LEU A 9 6.93 3.06 2.44
C LEU A 9 5.54 3.56 2.81
N THR A 10 5.01 3.06 3.92
CA THR A 10 3.85 3.65 4.59
C THR A 10 4.32 4.32 5.87
N SER A 11 4.11 5.64 6.00
CA SER A 11 4.63 6.39 7.15
C SER A 11 3.81 7.63 7.47
N LEU A 12 3.87 8.06 8.73
CA LEU A 12 3.39 9.34 9.20
C LEU A 12 4.59 10.19 9.61
N SER A 13 4.68 11.41 9.10
CA SER A 13 5.79 12.31 9.39
C SER A 13 5.36 13.77 9.25
N GLY A 14 6.01 14.71 9.94
CA GLY A 14 5.73 16.14 9.73
C GLY A 14 6.22 16.66 8.37
N LEU A 15 7.34 16.10 7.89
CA LEU A 15 7.99 16.40 6.62
C LEU A 15 8.62 15.12 6.07
N VAL A 16 8.54 14.93 4.76
CA VAL A 16 9.18 13.83 4.04
C VAL A 16 10.12 14.40 2.98
N ARG A 17 11.36 13.92 2.97
CA ARG A 17 12.34 14.18 1.90
C ARG A 17 12.59 12.91 1.11
N VAL A 18 12.55 13.02 -0.22
CA VAL A 18 12.91 11.96 -1.16
C VAL A 18 14.09 12.41 -2.00
N SER A 19 15.10 11.57 -2.12
CA SER A 19 16.26 11.87 -2.96
C SER A 19 16.87 10.65 -3.61
N ASN A 20 17.22 10.77 -4.90
CA ASN A 20 17.89 9.72 -5.67
C ASN A 20 17.18 8.36 -5.56
N CYS A 21 15.85 8.31 -5.66
CA CYS A 21 15.07 7.09 -5.51
C CYS A 21 14.53 6.58 -6.84
N LEU A 22 14.49 5.25 -7.01
CA LEU A 22 14.05 4.56 -8.21
C LEU A 22 12.86 3.64 -7.90
N ASP A 23 11.80 3.72 -8.72
CA ASP A 23 10.60 2.86 -8.69
C ASP A 23 10.05 2.66 -7.25
N THR A 24 9.96 3.74 -6.49
CA THR A 24 9.62 3.72 -5.07
C THR A 24 8.25 4.33 -4.81
N ARG A 25 7.44 3.69 -3.96
CA ARG A 25 6.10 4.16 -3.59
C ARG A 25 6.04 4.64 -2.15
N LEU A 26 5.48 5.82 -1.94
CA LEU A 26 5.27 6.42 -0.63
C LEU A 26 3.78 6.63 -0.39
N ASN A 27 3.21 5.90 0.57
CA ASN A 27 1.85 6.08 1.07
C ASN A 27 1.91 6.78 2.43
N VAL A 28 1.94 8.11 2.43
CA VAL A 28 2.32 8.88 3.61
C VAL A 28 1.23 9.85 4.06
N TYR A 29 1.28 10.19 5.35
CA TYR A 29 0.67 11.40 5.87
C TYR A 29 1.78 12.41 6.17
N THR A 30 1.67 13.62 5.62
CA THR A 30 2.61 14.72 5.89
C THR A 30 1.88 16.02 6.13
N LEU A 31 2.38 16.85 7.05
CA LEU A 31 1.83 18.18 7.32
C LEU A 31 2.28 19.19 6.25
N SER A 32 3.51 19.03 5.77
CA SER A 32 4.11 19.89 4.73
C SER A 32 4.25 19.16 3.39
N PRO A 33 4.32 19.89 2.26
CA PRO A 33 4.66 19.30 0.97
C PRO A 33 5.95 18.47 1.03
N ILE A 34 5.99 17.38 0.27
CA ILE A 34 7.15 16.48 0.19
C ILE A 34 8.28 17.21 -0.54
N ILE A 35 9.50 17.14 0.00
CA ILE A 35 10.68 17.72 -0.67
C ILE A 35 11.31 16.65 -1.56
N VAL A 36 11.45 16.96 -2.84
CA VAL A 36 12.06 16.10 -3.85
C VAL A 36 13.38 16.76 -4.28
N SER A 37 14.44 15.96 -4.33
CA SER A 37 15.77 16.43 -4.72
C SER A 37 16.58 15.31 -5.38
N GLY A 38 17.58 15.65 -6.18
CA GLY A 38 18.37 14.70 -6.95
C GLY A 38 17.57 13.98 -8.04
N GLU A 39 18.13 12.88 -8.54
CA GLU A 39 17.59 12.15 -9.68
C GLU A 39 16.60 11.08 -9.23
N ASN A 40 15.31 11.41 -9.27
CA ASN A 40 14.24 10.48 -8.93
C ASN A 40 13.58 9.97 -10.20
N VAL A 41 13.28 8.68 -10.27
CA VAL A 41 12.62 8.06 -11.42
C VAL A 41 11.53 7.12 -10.93
N GLY A 42 10.29 7.31 -11.38
CA GLY A 42 9.19 6.42 -11.02
C GLY A 42 8.79 6.48 -9.54
N VAL A 43 9.03 7.62 -8.86
CA VAL A 43 8.52 7.81 -7.49
C VAL A 43 7.01 8.05 -7.52
N ILE A 44 6.27 7.31 -6.71
CA ILE A 44 4.80 7.37 -6.63
C ILE A 44 4.38 7.85 -5.24
N LEU A 45 3.62 8.95 -5.18
CA LEU A 45 3.09 9.54 -3.96
C LEU A 45 1.60 9.22 -3.79
N GLY A 46 1.23 8.60 -2.67
CA GLY A 46 -0.14 8.23 -2.37
C GLY A 46 -0.54 8.59 -0.94
N PRO A 47 -1.85 8.57 -0.64
CA PRO A 47 -2.34 8.82 0.71
C PRO A 47 -1.92 7.70 1.67
N TYR A 48 -1.86 8.01 2.96
CA TYR A 48 -1.62 7.03 4.01
C TYR A 48 -2.65 5.89 3.94
N ASN A 49 -2.17 4.65 3.89
CA ASN A 49 -2.97 3.49 3.48
C ASN A 49 -3.03 2.37 4.51
N THR A 50 -2.81 2.66 5.79
CA THR A 50 -2.89 1.62 6.82
C THR A 50 -3.81 2.01 7.98
N LYS A 51 -4.33 0.97 8.61
CA LYS A 51 -5.14 1.00 9.82
C LYS A 51 -4.83 -0.26 10.59
N TYR A 52 -4.65 -0.14 11.90
CA TYR A 52 -4.45 -1.28 12.77
C TYR A 52 -4.89 -0.94 14.20
N SER A 53 -5.15 -1.98 14.98
CA SER A 53 -5.61 -1.84 16.35
C SER A 53 -4.50 -1.22 17.22
N GLY A 54 -4.81 -0.16 17.97
CA GLY A 54 -3.83 0.60 18.77
C GLY A 54 -3.28 1.86 18.08
N LEU A 55 -3.46 2.01 16.75
CA LEU A 55 -2.94 3.17 16.02
C LEU A 55 -3.49 4.50 16.56
N LYS A 56 -4.80 4.57 16.86
CA LYS A 56 -5.44 5.78 17.39
C LYS A 56 -4.82 6.25 18.71
N GLN A 57 -4.50 5.30 19.60
CA GLN A 57 -3.84 5.57 20.87
C GLN A 57 -2.41 6.08 20.65
N GLN A 58 -1.69 5.52 19.68
CA GLN A 58 -0.34 5.99 19.32
C GLN A 58 -0.36 7.40 18.75
N LEU A 59 -1.34 7.73 17.90
CA LEU A 59 -1.50 9.07 17.34
C LEU A 59 -1.86 10.10 18.41
N ALA A 60 -2.62 9.71 19.44
CA ALA A 60 -2.93 10.59 20.57
C ALA A 60 -1.68 11.00 21.37
N MET A 61 -0.61 10.20 21.33
CA MET A 61 0.67 10.56 21.95
C MET A 61 1.49 11.59 21.13
N VAL A 62 1.12 11.82 19.86
CA VAL A 62 1.83 12.71 18.92
C VAL A 62 0.90 13.71 18.24
N PRO A 63 0.16 14.54 19.00
CA PRO A 63 -0.91 15.40 18.45
C PRO A 63 -0.42 16.46 17.46
N PHE A 64 0.88 16.79 17.50
CA PHE A 64 1.47 17.80 16.61
C PHE A 64 1.95 17.23 15.26
N LEU A 65 1.95 15.90 15.08
CA LEU A 65 2.42 15.27 13.85
C LEU A 65 1.29 14.97 12.86
N CYS A 66 0.02 15.10 13.28
CA CYS A 66 -1.11 14.89 12.41
C CYS A 66 -2.35 15.67 12.81
N ASN A 67 -3.12 16.09 11.81
CA ASN A 67 -4.48 16.57 11.97
C ASN A 67 -5.46 15.49 11.47
N PRO A 68 -6.24 14.84 12.36
CA PRO A 68 -7.18 13.78 12.02
C PRO A 68 -8.28 14.19 11.02
N GLU A 69 -8.63 15.47 10.96
CA GLU A 69 -9.67 15.99 10.07
C GLU A 69 -9.15 16.32 8.67
N SER A 70 -7.84 16.34 8.49
CA SER A 70 -7.18 16.66 7.23
C SER A 70 -6.60 15.41 6.59
N GLN A 71 -6.53 15.39 5.26
CA GLN A 71 -5.80 14.38 4.51
C GLN A 71 -4.29 14.64 4.48
N GLY A 72 -3.82 15.80 4.96
CA GLY A 72 -2.42 16.22 4.88
C GLY A 72 -2.02 16.72 3.48
N CYS A 73 -0.71 16.81 3.24
CA CYS A 73 -0.10 17.34 2.02
C CYS A 73 0.63 16.27 1.19
N TRP A 74 0.24 15.00 1.28
CA TRP A 74 0.88 13.88 0.57
C TRP A 74 0.89 14.05 -0.96
N ASN A 75 -0.09 14.77 -1.50
CA ASN A 75 -0.25 15.03 -2.93
C ASN A 75 0.46 16.30 -3.40
N LYS A 76 1.21 16.97 -2.53
CA LYS A 76 1.98 18.18 -2.85
C LYS A 76 3.46 17.87 -2.66
N PHE A 77 4.27 18.31 -3.61
CA PHE A 77 5.71 18.22 -3.51
C PHE A 77 6.38 19.48 -4.03
N LEU A 78 7.58 19.73 -3.53
CA LEU A 78 8.49 20.79 -3.96
C LEU A 78 9.73 20.12 -4.55
N ASP A 79 9.94 20.32 -5.84
CA ASP A 79 11.17 19.92 -6.52
C ASP A 79 12.21 21.02 -6.33
N VAL A 80 13.35 20.66 -5.72
CA VAL A 80 14.45 21.60 -5.44
C VAL A 80 15.41 21.71 -6.62
N ASP A 81 15.39 20.75 -7.56
CA ASP A 81 16.36 20.64 -8.65
C ASP A 81 15.78 21.06 -10.02
N THR A 82 14.61 21.71 -10.02
CA THR A 82 13.82 22.12 -11.20
C THR A 82 14.59 22.98 -12.23
N ASP A 83 15.74 23.54 -11.87
CA ASP A 83 16.60 24.37 -12.75
C ASP A 83 17.53 23.57 -13.67
N LYS A 84 17.48 22.24 -13.66
CA LYS A 84 18.27 21.41 -14.59
C LYS A 84 17.46 21.08 -15.84
N ASP A 85 17.92 21.61 -16.98
CA ASP A 85 17.58 21.16 -18.34
C ASP A 85 17.83 19.65 -18.47
N SER A 86 16.85 18.85 -18.02
CA SER A 86 17.01 17.42 -17.91
C SER A 86 16.72 16.80 -19.28
N MET A 87 17.79 16.62 -20.08
CA MET A 87 17.81 15.72 -21.24
C MET A 87 17.72 14.24 -20.78
N ALA A 88 16.66 13.89 -20.05
CA ALA A 88 16.38 12.52 -19.66
C ALA A 88 15.34 11.93 -20.61
N ASP A 89 15.82 11.07 -21.52
CA ASP A 89 15.02 10.23 -22.42
C ASP A 89 14.39 9.07 -21.62
N THR A 90 13.52 9.41 -20.67
CA THR A 90 12.88 8.44 -19.77
C THR A 90 11.36 8.60 -19.87
N ASP A 91 10.66 7.56 -20.32
CA ASP A 91 9.19 7.55 -20.50
C ASP A 91 8.40 7.77 -19.19
N LYS A 92 9.04 7.61 -18.03
CA LYS A 92 8.41 7.76 -16.71
C LYS A 92 8.71 9.13 -16.10
N PRO A 93 7.69 9.85 -15.58
CA PRO A 93 7.92 11.07 -14.83
C PRO A 93 8.75 10.78 -13.56
N PRO A 94 9.58 11.75 -13.10
CA PRO A 94 10.43 11.57 -11.92
C PRO A 94 9.61 11.31 -10.66
N VAL A 95 8.50 12.04 -10.51
CA VAL A 95 7.52 11.90 -9.42
C VAL A 95 6.11 11.98 -10.00
N SER A 96 5.23 11.10 -9.52
CA SER A 96 3.83 11.05 -9.92
C SER A 96 2.93 10.75 -8.72
N LEU A 97 1.65 11.10 -8.82
CA LEU A 97 0.65 10.70 -7.83
C LEU A 97 0.19 9.27 -8.11
N GLN A 98 -0.12 8.54 -7.04
CA GLN A 98 -0.72 7.22 -7.13
C GLN A 98 -2.08 7.32 -7.83
N VAL A 99 -2.37 6.41 -8.74
CA VAL A 99 -3.71 6.33 -9.32
C VAL A 99 -4.64 5.58 -8.34
N PRO A 100 -5.90 6.02 -8.15
CA PRO A 100 -6.85 5.40 -7.22
C PRO A 100 -6.98 3.87 -7.35
N GLU A 101 -6.92 3.36 -8.58
CA GLU A 101 -7.07 1.94 -8.91
C GLU A 101 -5.91 1.08 -8.39
N THR A 102 -4.76 1.68 -8.10
CA THR A 102 -3.58 1.00 -7.56
C THR A 102 -3.46 1.16 -6.04
N PHE A 103 -4.31 1.96 -5.42
CA PHE A 103 -4.33 2.11 -3.97
C PHE A 103 -4.86 0.85 -3.29
N ARG A 104 -4.15 0.38 -2.27
CA ARG A 104 -4.50 -0.79 -1.47
C ARG A 104 -4.21 -0.47 -0.01
N ASP A 105 -5.10 -0.91 0.88
CA ASP A 105 -4.83 -0.85 2.31
C ASP A 105 -3.73 -1.86 2.67
N VAL A 106 -2.72 -1.42 3.42
CA VAL A 106 -1.69 -2.29 4.00
C VAL A 106 -2.17 -2.81 5.34
N CYS A 107 -2.32 -4.13 5.42
CA CYS A 107 -2.62 -4.83 6.66
C CYS A 107 -1.35 -5.02 7.48
N ILE A 108 -1.34 -4.53 8.72
CA ILE A 108 -0.22 -4.75 9.63
C ILE A 108 -0.54 -5.96 10.50
N PRO A 109 0.32 -6.99 10.55
CA PRO A 109 0.12 -8.18 11.36
C PRO A 109 0.43 -7.91 12.84
N VAL A 110 -0.29 -6.98 13.46
CA VAL A 110 -0.21 -6.75 14.90
C VAL A 110 -1.08 -7.78 15.62
N LYS A 111 -0.51 -8.41 16.66
CA LYS A 111 -1.32 -9.15 17.64
C LYS A 111 -2.21 -8.12 18.36
N PRO A 112 -3.55 -8.20 18.24
CA PRO A 112 -4.41 -7.28 18.96
C PRO A 112 -4.19 -7.50 20.45
N ALA A 113 -3.74 -6.46 21.17
CA ALA A 113 -3.64 -6.52 22.61
C ALA A 113 -5.07 -6.54 23.19
N ALA A 114 -5.29 -7.29 24.27
CA ALA A 114 -6.61 -7.33 24.90
C ALA A 114 -7.06 -5.91 25.26
N GLY A 115 -8.22 -5.49 24.74
CA GLY A 115 -8.79 -4.15 24.98
C GLY A 115 -8.48 -3.10 23.90
N THR A 116 -7.74 -3.42 22.84
CA THR A 116 -7.57 -2.49 21.71
C THR A 116 -8.80 -2.55 20.80
N GLY A 117 -9.43 -1.39 20.57
CA GLY A 117 -10.62 -1.25 19.72
C GLY A 117 -10.40 -1.64 18.26
N PRO A 118 -11.45 -1.60 17.41
CA PRO A 118 -11.34 -1.95 16.00
C PRO A 118 -10.32 -1.06 15.26
N ALA A 119 -9.74 -1.59 14.19
CA ALA A 119 -8.81 -0.84 13.34
C ALA A 119 -9.57 0.27 12.58
N GLU A 120 -9.56 1.48 13.12
CA GLU A 120 -10.12 2.67 12.51
C GLU A 120 -9.10 3.35 11.58
N ARG A 121 -9.59 4.00 10.52
CA ARG A 121 -8.73 4.82 9.67
C ARG A 121 -8.38 6.13 10.41
N PRO A 122 -7.10 6.51 10.45
CA PRO A 122 -6.68 7.69 11.20
C PRO A 122 -6.93 9.01 10.47
N PHE A 123 -7.00 8.99 9.13
CA PHE A 123 -7.12 10.18 8.28
C PHE A 123 -8.20 9.96 7.21
N PRO A 124 -8.88 11.04 6.77
CA PRO A 124 -9.73 10.98 5.60
C PRO A 124 -8.91 10.63 4.36
N ILE A 125 -9.52 9.86 3.48
CA ILE A 125 -8.97 9.48 2.18
C ILE A 125 -9.78 10.22 1.11
N PRO A 126 -9.16 10.70 0.02
CA PRO A 126 -9.90 11.34 -1.06
C PRO A 126 -11.04 10.44 -1.59
N PRO A 127 -12.20 11.02 -1.99
CA PRO A 127 -13.37 10.26 -2.42
C PRO A 127 -13.09 9.29 -3.58
N GLU A 128 -12.23 9.66 -4.52
CA GLU A 128 -11.87 8.85 -5.69
C GLU A 128 -11.11 7.57 -5.29
N TYR A 129 -10.21 7.67 -4.30
CA TYR A 129 -9.51 6.51 -3.73
C TYR A 129 -10.48 5.62 -2.96
N MET A 130 -11.41 6.21 -2.20
CA MET A 130 -12.44 5.44 -1.49
C MET A 130 -13.37 4.69 -2.46
N ALA A 131 -13.76 5.33 -3.56
CA ALA A 131 -14.59 4.70 -4.60
C ALA A 131 -13.83 3.55 -5.27
N ALA A 132 -12.55 3.74 -5.60
CA ALA A 132 -11.72 2.69 -6.18
C ALA A 132 -11.56 1.48 -5.24
N VAL A 133 -11.33 1.73 -3.95
CA VAL A 133 -11.26 0.67 -2.93
C VAL A 133 -12.58 -0.07 -2.82
N ARG A 134 -13.71 0.64 -2.75
CA ARG A 134 -15.04 0.02 -2.69
C ARG A 134 -15.27 -0.89 -3.90
N LYS A 135 -15.01 -0.39 -5.11
CA LYS A 135 -15.16 -1.15 -6.36
C LYS A 135 -14.29 -2.42 -6.35
N GLN A 136 -13.07 -2.36 -5.81
CA GLN A 136 -12.22 -3.54 -5.68
C GLN A 136 -12.81 -4.58 -4.71
N TYR A 137 -13.30 -4.14 -3.55
CA TYR A 137 -13.98 -5.03 -2.61
C TYR A 137 -15.23 -5.67 -3.22
N GLU A 138 -16.06 -4.88 -3.91
CA GLU A 138 -17.25 -5.38 -4.62
C GLU A 138 -16.87 -6.41 -5.69
N THR A 139 -15.82 -6.14 -6.48
CA THR A 139 -15.33 -7.08 -7.50
C THR A 139 -14.87 -8.40 -6.89
N VAL A 140 -14.11 -8.34 -5.79
CA VAL A 140 -13.64 -9.54 -5.07
C VAL A 140 -14.80 -10.30 -4.46
N GLU A 141 -15.78 -9.60 -3.89
CA GLU A 141 -16.96 -10.20 -3.28
C GLU A 141 -17.86 -10.87 -4.33
N SER A 142 -18.12 -10.20 -5.46
CA SER A 142 -18.84 -10.79 -6.59
C SER A 142 -18.14 -12.04 -7.11
N LEU A 143 -16.80 -12.02 -7.22
CA LEU A 143 -16.03 -13.20 -7.62
C LEU A 143 -16.15 -14.33 -6.59
N ARG A 144 -16.08 -14.02 -5.28
CA ARG A 144 -16.28 -15.02 -4.21
C ARG A 144 -17.64 -15.68 -4.30
N GLN A 145 -18.70 -14.89 -4.44
CA GLN A 145 -20.07 -15.37 -4.56
C GLN A 145 -20.24 -16.27 -5.80
N LEU A 146 -19.67 -15.87 -6.93
CA LEU A 146 -19.66 -16.67 -8.15
C LEU A 146 -18.96 -18.02 -7.91
N VAL A 147 -17.81 -18.01 -7.24
CA VAL A 147 -17.04 -19.22 -6.95
C VAL A 147 -17.78 -20.17 -6.00
N THR A 148 -18.50 -19.62 -5.02
CA THR A 148 -19.26 -20.41 -4.04
C THR A 148 -20.68 -20.76 -4.49
N SER A 149 -21.15 -20.24 -5.62
CA SER A 149 -22.50 -20.47 -6.13
C SER A 149 -22.76 -21.96 -6.39
N ASP A 150 -23.96 -22.42 -6.02
CA ASP A 150 -24.43 -23.78 -6.28
C ASP A 150 -24.98 -23.98 -7.70
N GLU A 151 -25.00 -22.91 -8.51
CA GLU A 151 -25.42 -22.97 -9.91
C GLU A 151 -24.43 -23.70 -10.81
N PHE A 152 -23.18 -23.87 -10.36
CA PHE A 152 -22.14 -24.57 -11.10
C PHE A 152 -22.08 -26.05 -10.74
N ASP A 153 -22.17 -26.91 -11.76
CA ASP A 153 -21.85 -28.34 -11.63
C ASP A 153 -20.39 -28.58 -11.21
N LEU A 154 -20.11 -29.78 -10.68
CA LEU A 154 -18.77 -30.14 -10.16
C LEU A 154 -17.66 -29.99 -11.21
N THR A 155 -17.96 -30.24 -12.49
CA THR A 155 -17.00 -30.13 -13.59
C THR A 155 -16.62 -28.68 -13.86
N LYS A 156 -17.59 -27.77 -13.86
CA LYS A 156 -17.37 -26.32 -13.98
C LYS A 156 -16.62 -25.77 -12.77
N LYS A 157 -16.99 -26.19 -11.55
CA LYS A 157 -16.28 -25.80 -10.32
C LYS A 157 -14.79 -26.20 -10.37
N ARG A 158 -14.48 -27.42 -10.78
CA ARG A 158 -13.09 -27.89 -10.97
C ARG A 158 -12.35 -27.09 -12.05
N THR A 159 -13.00 -26.80 -13.18
CA THR A 159 -12.39 -26.02 -14.26
C THR A 159 -12.05 -24.60 -13.79
N MET A 160 -12.97 -23.96 -13.06
CA MET A 160 -12.76 -22.62 -12.51
C MET A 160 -11.60 -22.60 -11.51
N GLU A 161 -11.49 -23.60 -10.64
CA GLU A 161 -10.36 -23.73 -9.72
C GLU A 161 -9.01 -23.77 -10.46
N VAL A 162 -8.90 -24.58 -11.52
CA VAL A 162 -7.69 -24.68 -12.35
C VAL A 162 -7.34 -23.32 -12.98
N VAL A 163 -8.33 -22.62 -13.53
CA VAL A 163 -8.12 -21.29 -14.15
C VAL A 163 -7.68 -20.26 -13.11
N ILE A 164 -8.30 -20.24 -11.92
CA ILE A 164 -7.92 -19.35 -10.83
C ILE A 164 -6.48 -19.62 -10.39
N GLN A 165 -6.10 -20.88 -10.20
CA GLN A 165 -4.73 -21.24 -9.83
C GLN A 165 -3.72 -20.84 -10.90
N LEU A 166 -4.05 -21.02 -12.18
CA LEU A 166 -3.20 -20.59 -13.30
C LEU A 166 -3.00 -19.07 -13.28
N LYS A 167 -4.09 -18.29 -13.18
CA LYS A 167 -4.03 -16.83 -13.12
C LYS A 167 -3.30 -16.32 -11.88
N PHE A 168 -3.44 -17.00 -10.75
CA PHE A 168 -2.69 -16.69 -9.54
C PHE A 168 -1.18 -16.92 -9.72
N LYS A 169 -0.78 -18.03 -10.35
CA LYS A 169 0.64 -18.31 -10.67
C LYS A 169 1.23 -17.30 -11.66
N GLU A 170 0.47 -16.96 -12.71
CA GLU A 170 0.86 -15.89 -13.64
C GLU A 170 1.09 -14.57 -12.90
N TRP A 171 0.15 -14.19 -12.03
CA TRP A 171 0.24 -12.98 -11.22
C TRP A 171 1.44 -12.97 -10.26
N LEU A 172 1.69 -14.07 -9.55
CA LEU A 172 2.86 -14.20 -8.67
C LEU A 172 4.16 -13.99 -9.45
N SER A 173 4.24 -14.57 -10.65
CA SER A 173 5.41 -14.48 -11.53
C SER A 173 5.61 -13.07 -12.08
N SER A 174 4.53 -12.38 -12.49
CA SER A 174 4.61 -11.04 -13.06
C SER A 174 4.86 -9.95 -12.01
N THR A 175 4.51 -10.19 -10.75
CA THR A 175 4.64 -9.19 -9.66
C THR A 175 5.85 -9.42 -8.75
N SER A 176 6.65 -10.47 -9.01
CA SER A 176 7.77 -10.89 -8.15
C SER A 176 7.37 -11.17 -6.68
N ASN A 177 6.08 -11.42 -6.42
CA ASN A 177 5.55 -11.69 -5.09
C ASN A 177 5.77 -13.14 -4.63
N VAL A 178 6.34 -14.00 -5.48
CA VAL A 178 6.66 -15.40 -5.15
C VAL A 178 7.45 -15.50 -3.84
N ARG A 179 8.42 -14.60 -3.64
CA ARG A 179 9.25 -14.58 -2.42
C ARG A 179 8.43 -14.37 -1.16
N GLN A 180 7.45 -13.47 -1.17
CA GLN A 180 6.61 -13.20 0.01
C GLN A 180 5.82 -14.45 0.42
N ILE A 181 5.30 -15.21 -0.55
CA ILE A 181 4.58 -16.47 -0.28
C ILE A 181 5.52 -17.53 0.29
N LEU A 182 6.75 -17.64 -0.24
CA LEU A 182 7.75 -18.55 0.32
C LEU A 182 8.10 -18.16 1.76
N ASP A 183 8.31 -16.88 2.05
CA ASP A 183 8.61 -16.39 3.40
C ASP A 183 7.49 -16.72 4.39
N LEU A 184 6.21 -16.58 3.98
CA LEU A 184 5.04 -16.99 4.75
C LEU A 184 5.07 -18.48 5.15
N VAL A 185 5.42 -19.37 4.23
CA VAL A 185 5.54 -20.82 4.50
C VAL A 185 6.65 -21.13 5.51
N HIS A 186 7.73 -20.34 5.52
CA HIS A 186 8.81 -20.51 6.48
C HIS A 186 8.44 -19.99 7.87
N LEU A 187 7.68 -18.88 7.96
CA LEU A 187 7.18 -18.33 9.23
C LEU A 187 6.28 -19.30 9.99
N ASP A 188 5.45 -20.08 9.29
CA ASP A 188 4.60 -21.11 9.92
C ASP A 188 5.40 -22.33 10.44
N ARG A 189 6.65 -22.50 10.02
CA ARG A 189 7.52 -23.61 10.44
C ARG A 189 8.42 -23.28 11.63
N ASP A 190 8.46 -22.02 12.09
CA ASP A 190 9.25 -21.67 13.27
C ASP A 190 8.58 -22.18 14.57
N PRO A 191 9.21 -23.12 15.30
CA PRO A 191 8.62 -23.77 16.47
C PRO A 191 8.58 -22.88 17.74
N ALA A 192 8.88 -21.58 17.65
CA ALA A 192 8.90 -20.67 18.80
C ALA A 192 7.51 -20.29 19.35
N SER A 193 6.43 -20.88 18.82
CA SER A 193 5.06 -20.73 19.34
C SER A 193 4.63 -21.84 20.31
N LYS A 194 5.53 -22.76 20.66
CA LYS A 194 5.35 -23.67 21.79
C LYS A 194 6.39 -23.38 22.85
N GLU A 195 6.00 -22.68 23.90
CA GLU A 195 6.46 -22.90 25.28
C GLU A 195 5.69 -21.99 26.25
N PRO A 196 5.55 -22.37 27.52
CA PRO A 196 4.36 -23.01 28.11
C PRO A 196 3.32 -22.05 28.73
#